data_AF-L8FW51-F1
#
_entry.id   AF-L8FW51-F1
#
_cell.length_a   1.000
_cell.length_b   1.000
_cell.length_c   1.000
_cell.angle_alpha   90.00
_cell.angle_beta   90.00
_cell.angle_gamma   90.00
#
_symmetry.space_group_name_H-M   'P 1'
#
loop_
_entity.id
_entity.type
_entity.pdbx_description
1 polymer ?
#
loop_
_entity_poly.entity_id
_entity_poly.type
_entity_poly.pdbx_seq_one_letter_code
_entity_poly.pdbx_strand_id
1 'polypeptide(L)'
;NRQSEAFPILSALPAAPSSTDAQNTLWSERRNYFLDALQVRNWQAAYDSMAGHGFPGGDRMVDAEFFAGWVALTKLNDPARATRHFEALRQASSTPITQGRALYWLGRAAEAQGQTPAAVNYYQAGSRHIQTFYGQLAAEKAGQTTITLPADPVITAADRAAFENNEV
;
A
#
# COMPACT_ATOMS: atom_id res chain seq x y z
N ASN A 1 -6.96 -23.31 -18.27
CA ASN A 1 -6.05 -22.99 -17.14
C ASN A 1 -6.77 -23.40 -15.86
N ARG A 2 -6.33 -24.43 -15.13
CA ARG A 2 -7.09 -24.97 -13.98
C ARG A 2 -7.29 -23.94 -12.85
N GLN A 3 -6.41 -22.94 -12.72
CA GLN A 3 -6.54 -21.93 -11.67
C GLN A 3 -7.76 -21.02 -11.84
N SER A 4 -8.27 -20.82 -13.07
CA SER A 4 -9.46 -19.98 -13.28
C SER A 4 -10.75 -20.61 -12.72
N GLU A 5 -10.76 -21.92 -12.46
CA GLU A 5 -11.89 -22.61 -11.83
C GLU A 5 -12.09 -22.16 -10.37
N ALA A 6 -11.03 -21.69 -9.71
CA ALA A 6 -11.09 -21.21 -8.33
C ALA A 6 -11.54 -19.74 -8.21
N PHE A 7 -11.56 -18.97 -9.31
CA PHE A 7 -11.90 -17.54 -9.26
C PHE A 7 -13.26 -17.24 -8.61
N PRO A 8 -14.34 -17.99 -8.87
CA PRO A 8 -15.64 -17.72 -8.25
C PRO A 8 -15.67 -17.90 -6.72
N ILE A 9 -14.66 -18.54 -6.13
CA ILE A 9 -14.60 -18.83 -4.69
C ILE A 9 -13.52 -18.04 -3.95
N LEU A 10 -12.76 -17.16 -4.64
CA LEU A 10 -11.66 -16.43 -4.01
C LEU A 10 -12.13 -15.50 -2.89
N SER A 11 -13.35 -14.96 -2.99
CA SER A 11 -13.94 -14.12 -1.92
C SER A 11 -14.17 -14.91 -0.62
N ALA A 12 -14.14 -16.24 -0.66
CA ALA A 12 -14.26 -17.13 0.49
C ALA A 12 -12.91 -17.63 1.01
N LEU A 13 -11.77 -17.14 0.49
CA LEU A 13 -10.46 -17.48 1.05
C LEU A 13 -10.38 -17.09 2.53
N PRO A 14 -9.83 -17.96 3.38
CA PRO A 14 -9.77 -17.71 4.81
C PRO A 14 -8.86 -16.52 5.14
N ALA A 15 -9.19 -15.80 6.20
CA ALA A 15 -8.27 -14.84 6.82
C ALA A 15 -6.97 -15.54 7.25
N ALA A 16 -5.88 -14.78 7.32
CA ALA A 16 -4.57 -15.35 7.64
C ALA A 16 -4.57 -16.06 9.00
N PRO A 17 -4.06 -17.29 9.07
CA PRO A 17 -3.95 -18.04 10.32
C PRO A 17 -2.88 -17.43 11.24
N SER A 18 -2.87 -17.84 12.51
CA SER A 18 -1.90 -17.34 13.49
C SER A 18 -0.47 -17.83 13.26
N SER A 19 -0.30 -19.04 12.70
CA SER A 19 1.02 -19.61 12.42
C SER A 19 1.71 -18.94 11.23
N THR A 20 2.97 -18.53 11.41
CA THR A 20 3.79 -17.90 10.37
C THR A 20 3.91 -18.76 9.10
N ASP A 21 4.13 -20.07 9.23
CA ASP A 21 4.27 -20.96 8.07
C ASP A 21 2.99 -21.06 7.25
N ALA A 22 1.85 -21.06 7.94
CA ALA A 22 0.55 -21.07 7.30
C ALA A 22 0.24 -19.70 6.65
N GLN A 23 0.70 -18.59 7.24
CA GLN A 23 0.65 -17.27 6.60
C GLN A 23 1.53 -17.21 5.33
N ASN A 24 2.73 -17.80 5.36
CA ASN A 24 3.63 -17.87 4.20
C ASN A 24 2.97 -18.60 3.03
N THR A 25 2.36 -19.74 3.33
CA THR A 25 1.62 -20.56 2.36
C THR A 25 0.44 -19.77 1.78
N LEU A 26 -0.41 -19.20 2.65
CA LEU A 26 -1.58 -18.44 2.21
C LEU A 26 -1.19 -17.21 1.36
N TRP A 27 -0.13 -16.51 1.73
CA TRP A 27 0.38 -15.38 0.95
C TRP A 27 0.76 -15.81 -0.47
N SER A 28 1.47 -16.92 -0.59
CA SER A 28 1.91 -17.45 -1.88
C SER A 28 0.71 -17.80 -2.76
N GLU A 29 -0.30 -18.48 -2.20
CA GLU A 29 -1.53 -18.81 -2.92
C GLU A 29 -2.32 -17.57 -3.35
N ARG A 30 -2.56 -16.63 -2.42
CA ARG A 30 -3.25 -15.37 -2.72
C ARG A 30 -2.55 -14.58 -3.83
N ARG A 31 -1.22 -14.54 -3.80
CA ARG A 31 -0.41 -13.85 -4.81
C ARG A 31 -0.41 -14.56 -6.15
N ASN A 32 -0.40 -15.89 -6.19
CA ASN A 32 -0.52 -16.65 -7.44
C ASN A 32 -1.88 -16.37 -8.11
N TYR A 33 -2.98 -16.49 -7.37
CA TYR A 33 -4.31 -16.19 -7.90
C TYR A 33 -4.47 -14.73 -8.32
N PHE A 34 -3.85 -13.79 -7.61
CA PHE A 34 -3.83 -12.38 -8.00
C PHE A 34 -3.22 -12.19 -9.38
N LEU A 35 -2.02 -12.76 -9.62
CA LEU A 35 -1.31 -12.64 -10.89
C LEU A 35 -2.06 -13.33 -12.03
N ASP A 36 -2.58 -14.53 -11.80
CA ASP A 36 -3.38 -15.28 -12.78
C ASP A 36 -4.66 -14.52 -13.16
N ALA A 37 -5.35 -13.94 -12.18
CA ALA A 37 -6.56 -13.15 -12.41
C ALA A 37 -6.25 -11.86 -13.19
N LEU A 38 -5.13 -11.18 -12.89
CA LEU A 38 -4.68 -10.03 -13.67
C LEU A 38 -4.35 -10.40 -15.12
N GLN A 39 -3.70 -11.54 -15.35
CA GLN A 39 -3.31 -12.01 -16.69
C GLN A 39 -4.52 -12.18 -17.61
N VAL A 40 -5.62 -12.75 -17.10
CA VAL A 40 -6.86 -12.96 -17.86
C VAL A 40 -7.88 -11.83 -17.70
N ARG A 41 -7.47 -10.71 -17.08
CA ARG A 41 -8.30 -9.51 -16.88
C ARG A 41 -9.56 -9.73 -16.05
N ASN A 42 -9.55 -10.74 -15.17
CA ASN A 42 -10.61 -10.91 -14.19
C ASN A 42 -10.32 -10.05 -12.95
N TRP A 43 -10.73 -8.78 -13.02
CA TRP A 43 -10.44 -7.79 -11.99
C TRP A 43 -11.12 -8.07 -10.67
N GLN A 44 -12.32 -8.67 -10.70
CA GLN A 44 -13.03 -9.03 -9.48
C GLN A 44 -12.28 -10.16 -8.75
N ALA A 45 -11.85 -11.19 -9.48
CA ALA A 45 -11.02 -12.26 -8.90
C ALA A 45 -9.68 -11.75 -8.35
N ALA A 46 -9.03 -10.80 -9.04
CA ALA A 46 -7.80 -10.18 -8.55
C ALA A 46 -8.04 -9.35 -7.27
N TYR A 47 -9.18 -8.67 -7.17
CA TYR A 47 -9.56 -7.99 -5.94
C TYR A 47 -9.79 -9.01 -4.81
N ASP A 48 -10.58 -10.04 -5.07
CA ASP A 48 -11.00 -11.04 -4.08
C ASP A 48 -9.84 -11.91 -3.57
N SER A 49 -8.77 -12.09 -4.37
CA SER A 49 -7.58 -12.81 -3.91
C SER A 49 -6.82 -12.08 -2.80
N MET A 50 -6.93 -10.75 -2.73
CA MET A 50 -6.22 -9.90 -1.75
C MET A 50 -7.14 -9.33 -0.67
N ALA A 51 -8.41 -9.11 -0.98
CA ALA A 51 -9.39 -8.65 0.01
C ALA A 51 -9.59 -9.70 1.12
N GLY A 52 -9.84 -9.22 2.35
CA GLY A 52 -10.04 -10.10 3.51
C GLY A 52 -8.82 -10.95 3.88
N HIS A 53 -7.61 -10.52 3.50
CA HIS A 53 -6.39 -11.32 3.69
C HIS A 53 -6.09 -11.64 5.17
N GLY A 54 -6.42 -10.76 6.12
CA GLY A 54 -6.28 -11.01 7.56
C GLY A 54 -4.85 -11.10 8.12
N PHE A 55 -3.84 -10.67 7.36
CA PHE A 55 -2.45 -10.62 7.82
C PHE A 55 -2.29 -9.58 8.94
N PRO A 56 -1.63 -9.90 10.05
CA PRO A 56 -1.59 -9.03 11.23
C PRO A 56 -0.69 -7.80 11.08
N GLY A 57 0.22 -7.80 10.10
CA GLY A 57 1.17 -6.70 9.87
C GLY A 57 2.29 -7.06 8.91
N GLY A 58 3.30 -6.19 8.84
CA GLY A 58 4.47 -6.36 7.98
C GLY A 58 4.16 -6.28 6.48
N ASP A 59 5.11 -6.72 5.66
CA ASP A 59 5.07 -6.55 4.21
C ASP A 59 3.83 -7.20 3.56
N ARG A 60 3.33 -8.32 4.11
CA ARG A 60 2.13 -8.98 3.57
C ARG A 60 0.87 -8.17 3.75
N MET A 61 0.69 -7.55 4.92
CA MET A 61 -0.43 -6.64 5.19
C MET A 61 -0.34 -5.43 4.24
N VAL A 62 0.85 -4.81 4.17
CA VAL A 62 1.11 -3.65 3.30
C VAL A 62 0.82 -3.97 1.84
N ASP A 63 1.34 -5.07 1.31
CA ASP A 63 1.17 -5.40 -0.10
C ASP A 63 -0.26 -5.89 -0.41
N ALA A 64 -0.91 -6.66 0.48
CA ALA A 64 -2.29 -7.10 0.27
C ALA A 64 -3.25 -5.90 0.20
N GLU A 65 -3.14 -4.96 1.14
CA GLU A 65 -3.96 -3.74 1.15
C GLU A 65 -3.67 -2.88 -0.08
N PHE A 66 -2.40 -2.74 -0.46
CA PHE A 66 -2.04 -2.01 -1.66
C PHE A 66 -2.65 -2.62 -2.93
N PHE A 67 -2.52 -3.94 -3.11
CA PHE A 67 -3.04 -4.63 -4.29
C PHE A 67 -4.56 -4.59 -4.38
N ALA A 68 -5.27 -4.84 -3.27
CA ALA A 68 -6.72 -4.74 -3.21
C ALA A 68 -7.20 -3.30 -3.54
N GLY A 69 -6.57 -2.29 -2.93
CA GLY A 69 -6.89 -0.89 -3.21
C GLY A 69 -6.60 -0.47 -4.65
N TRP A 70 -5.47 -0.91 -5.22
CA TRP A 70 -5.10 -0.60 -6.59
C TRP A 70 -6.07 -1.19 -7.61
N VAL A 71 -6.48 -2.46 -7.44
CA VAL A 71 -7.48 -3.09 -8.32
C VAL A 71 -8.83 -2.38 -8.17
N ALA A 72 -9.27 -2.11 -6.94
CA ALA A 72 -10.52 -1.40 -6.67
C ALA A 72 -10.57 -0.06 -7.40
N LEU A 73 -9.51 0.74 -7.30
CA LEU A 73 -9.45 2.06 -7.95
C LEU A 73 -9.30 1.98 -9.46
N THR A 74 -8.32 1.21 -9.96
CA THR A 74 -7.86 1.33 -11.35
C THR A 74 -8.56 0.38 -12.32
N LYS A 75 -9.23 -0.65 -11.82
CA LYS A 75 -9.87 -1.69 -12.64
C LYS A 75 -11.36 -1.82 -12.37
N LEU A 76 -11.78 -1.65 -11.11
CA LEU A 76 -13.19 -1.76 -10.72
C LEU A 76 -13.92 -0.41 -10.65
N ASN A 77 -13.21 0.71 -10.79
CA ASN A 77 -13.76 2.06 -10.64
C ASN A 77 -14.53 2.25 -9.32
N ASP A 78 -14.06 1.64 -8.24
CA ASP A 78 -14.62 1.76 -6.89
C ASP A 78 -13.65 2.52 -5.99
N PRO A 79 -13.61 3.86 -6.10
CA PRO A 79 -12.67 4.66 -5.33
C PRO A 79 -12.99 4.68 -3.83
N ALA A 80 -14.25 4.48 -3.44
CA ALA A 80 -14.64 4.41 -2.03
C ALA A 80 -14.05 3.17 -1.36
N ARG A 81 -14.10 2.00 -2.03
CA ARG A 81 -13.45 0.78 -1.57
C ARG A 81 -11.93 0.92 -1.55
N ALA A 82 -11.36 1.54 -2.58
CA ALA A 82 -9.93 1.81 -2.64
C ALA A 82 -9.45 2.70 -1.47
N THR A 83 -10.20 3.75 -1.11
CA THR A 83 -9.89 4.60 0.04
C THR A 83 -9.76 3.79 1.33
N ARG A 84 -10.65 2.82 1.57
CA ARG A 84 -10.58 1.97 2.78
C ARG A 84 -9.27 1.18 2.83
N HIS A 85 -8.88 0.58 1.71
CA HIS A 85 -7.62 -0.18 1.62
C HIS A 85 -6.38 0.70 1.77
N PHE A 86 -6.34 1.85 1.11
CA PHE A 86 -5.18 2.74 1.23
C PHE A 86 -5.08 3.40 2.61
N GLU A 87 -6.19 3.57 3.31
CA GLU A 87 -6.19 4.02 4.70
C GLU A 87 -5.68 2.92 5.65
N ALA A 88 -6.08 1.66 5.45
CA ALA A 88 -5.53 0.51 6.18
C ALA A 88 -4.01 0.36 5.92
N LEU A 89 -3.58 0.50 4.67
CA LEU A 89 -2.17 0.55 4.27
C LEU A 89 -1.40 1.65 5.02
N ARG A 90 -1.98 2.86 5.10
CA ARG A 90 -1.39 4.01 5.81
C ARG A 90 -1.21 3.72 7.30
N GLN A 91 -2.15 3.00 7.90
CA GLN A 91 -2.10 2.64 9.32
C GLN A 91 -1.15 1.47 9.61
N ALA A 92 -0.88 0.61 8.62
CA ALA A 92 -0.06 -0.58 8.79
C ALA A 92 1.44 -0.32 8.97
N SER A 93 1.97 0.83 8.55
CA SER A 93 3.41 1.12 8.64
C SER A 93 3.70 2.61 8.61
N SER A 94 4.56 3.09 9.51
CA SER A 94 5.04 4.48 9.55
C SER A 94 6.26 4.74 8.65
N THR A 95 6.75 3.74 7.92
CA THR A 95 7.93 3.91 7.06
C THR A 95 7.65 4.92 5.94
N PRO A 96 8.64 5.74 5.53
CA PRO A 96 8.43 6.72 4.47
C PRO A 96 7.94 6.11 3.14
N ILE A 97 8.40 4.90 2.80
CA ILE A 97 8.00 4.21 1.57
C ILE A 97 6.51 3.87 1.59
N THR A 98 6.01 3.32 2.71
CA THR A 98 4.58 2.99 2.84
C THR A 98 3.73 4.23 2.97
N GLN A 99 4.16 5.22 3.76
CA GLN A 99 3.42 6.49 3.91
C GLN A 99 3.29 7.23 2.57
N GLY A 100 4.39 7.38 1.83
CA GLY A 100 4.38 7.99 0.50
C GLY A 100 3.43 7.26 -0.46
N ARG A 101 3.49 5.92 -0.49
CA ARG A 101 2.58 5.08 -1.30
C ARG A 101 1.12 5.29 -0.92
N ALA A 102 0.79 5.18 0.37
CA ALA A 102 -0.58 5.28 0.86
C ALA A 102 -1.17 6.67 0.58
N LEU A 103 -0.45 7.74 0.90
CA LEU A 103 -0.90 9.12 0.73
C LEU A 103 -1.10 9.49 -0.74
N TYR A 104 -0.19 9.07 -1.63
CA TYR A 104 -0.38 9.27 -3.07
C TYR A 104 -1.68 8.59 -3.55
N TRP A 105 -1.89 7.32 -3.20
CA TRP A 105 -3.05 6.57 -3.67
C TRP A 105 -4.37 6.99 -2.99
N LEU A 106 -4.34 7.47 -1.75
CA LEU A 106 -5.48 8.16 -1.11
C LEU A 106 -5.84 9.45 -1.87
N GLY A 107 -4.84 10.23 -2.28
CA GLY A 107 -5.06 11.39 -3.15
C GLY A 107 -5.74 11.00 -4.45
N ARG A 108 -5.26 9.94 -5.12
CA ARG A 108 -5.86 9.42 -6.36
C ARG A 108 -7.29 8.94 -6.17
N ALA A 109 -7.59 8.27 -5.07
CA ALA A 109 -8.93 7.83 -4.73
C ALA A 109 -9.88 9.01 -4.43
N ALA A 110 -9.39 10.05 -3.75
CA ALA A 110 -10.14 11.28 -3.50
C ALA A 110 -10.42 12.06 -4.79
N GLU A 111 -9.46 12.14 -5.72
CA GLU A 111 -9.67 12.74 -7.05
C GLU A 111 -10.78 12.00 -7.83
N ALA A 112 -10.73 10.66 -7.84
CA ALA A 112 -11.75 9.85 -8.50
C ALA A 112 -13.15 10.00 -7.86
N GLN A 113 -13.23 10.48 -6.62
CA GLN A 113 -14.48 10.83 -5.93
C GLN A 113 -14.91 12.29 -6.13
N GLY A 114 -14.16 13.09 -6.90
CA GLY A 114 -14.42 14.52 -7.06
C GLY A 114 -14.08 15.36 -5.82
N GLN A 115 -13.34 14.82 -4.86
CA GLN A 115 -12.98 15.49 -3.61
C GLN A 115 -11.63 16.20 -3.76
N THR A 116 -11.54 17.15 -4.68
CA THR A 116 -10.28 17.85 -5.02
C THR A 116 -9.54 18.44 -3.80
N PRO A 117 -10.20 19.12 -2.84
CA PRO A 117 -9.50 19.62 -1.65
C PRO A 117 -8.85 18.51 -0.82
N ALA A 118 -9.55 17.39 -0.63
CA ALA A 118 -9.01 16.24 0.10
C ALA A 118 -7.83 15.61 -0.67
N ALA A 119 -7.94 15.48 -1.99
CA ALA A 119 -6.86 14.98 -2.83
C ALA A 119 -5.58 15.81 -2.69
N VAL A 120 -5.69 17.14 -2.78
CA VAL A 120 -4.55 18.05 -2.60
C VAL A 120 -3.92 17.89 -1.22
N ASN A 121 -4.72 17.79 -0.16
CA ASN A 121 -4.21 17.57 1.20
C ASN A 121 -3.41 16.26 1.30
N TYR A 122 -3.90 15.17 0.70
CA TYR A 122 -3.17 13.91 0.67
C TYR A 122 -1.86 14.00 -0.11
N TYR A 123 -1.85 14.67 -1.27
CA TYR A 123 -0.65 14.87 -2.07
C TYR A 123 0.40 15.72 -1.34
N GLN A 124 -0.01 16.80 -0.68
CA GLN A 124 0.88 17.63 0.13
C GLN A 124 1.45 16.86 1.33
N ALA A 125 0.65 15.99 1.95
CA ALA A 125 1.16 15.12 3.02
C ALA A 125 2.16 14.09 2.47
N GLY A 126 1.83 13.45 1.34
CA GLY A 126 2.68 12.46 0.69
C GLY A 126 4.01 13.04 0.19
N SER A 127 4.01 14.30 -0.26
CA SER A 127 5.21 14.98 -0.75
C SER A 127 6.29 15.18 0.33
N ARG A 128 5.91 15.13 1.62
CA ARG A 128 6.87 15.15 2.73
C ARG A 128 7.81 13.93 2.73
N HIS A 129 7.47 12.88 1.99
CA HIS A 129 8.29 11.69 1.78
C HIS A 129 9.00 11.72 0.42
N ILE A 130 9.49 12.89 0.01
CA ILE A 130 10.06 13.19 -1.33
C ILE A 130 11.20 12.27 -1.78
N GLN A 131 11.89 11.61 -0.84
CA GLN A 131 12.93 10.63 -1.12
C GLN A 131 12.40 9.31 -1.69
N THR A 132 11.07 9.11 -1.68
CA THR A 132 10.41 7.89 -2.16
C THR A 132 9.73 8.14 -3.50
N PHE A 133 9.62 7.10 -4.33
CA PHE A 133 8.96 7.20 -5.64
C PHE A 133 7.55 7.80 -5.55
N TYR A 134 6.70 7.29 -4.66
CA TYR A 134 5.34 7.81 -4.51
C TYR A 134 5.28 9.18 -3.83
N GLY A 135 6.27 9.52 -2.99
CA GLY A 135 6.40 10.88 -2.48
C GLY A 135 6.70 11.89 -3.59
N GLN A 136 7.52 11.52 -4.58
CA GLN A 136 7.78 12.35 -5.76
C GLN A 136 6.53 12.52 -6.63
N LEU A 137 5.78 11.43 -6.87
CA LEU A 137 4.51 11.54 -7.57
C LEU A 137 3.47 12.38 -6.80
N ALA A 138 3.46 12.30 -5.47
CA ALA A 138 2.61 13.14 -4.64
C ALA A 138 3.03 14.61 -4.71
N ALA A 139 4.33 14.90 -4.71
CA ALA A 139 4.87 16.25 -4.90
C ALA A 139 4.47 16.84 -6.25
N GLU A 140 4.60 16.07 -7.34
CA GLU A 140 4.15 16.47 -8.67
C GLU A 140 2.66 16.81 -8.67
N LYS A 141 1.83 15.93 -8.09
CA LYS A 141 0.37 16.16 -7.97
C LYS A 141 0.01 17.34 -7.07
N ALA A 142 0.86 17.68 -6.11
CA ALA A 142 0.73 18.87 -5.27
C ALA A 142 1.26 20.15 -5.93
N GLY A 143 1.81 20.07 -7.15
CA GLY A 143 2.40 21.22 -7.85
C GLY A 143 3.78 21.64 -7.31
N GLN A 144 4.46 20.78 -6.56
CA GLN A 144 5.81 21.06 -6.05
C GLN A 144 6.85 20.74 -7.13
N THR A 145 7.38 21.78 -7.76
CA THR A 145 8.35 21.67 -8.87
C THR A 145 9.81 21.73 -8.42
N THR A 146 10.04 21.96 -7.12
CA THR A 146 11.37 22.08 -6.52
C THR A 146 11.49 21.11 -5.35
N ILE A 147 12.56 20.32 -5.36
CA ILE A 147 12.91 19.46 -4.22
C ILE A 147 13.79 20.27 -3.27
N THR A 148 13.27 20.56 -2.08
CA THR A 148 14.05 21.13 -0.98
C THR A 148 14.45 20.01 -0.05
N LEU A 149 15.74 19.66 -0.06
CA LEU A 149 16.27 18.68 0.90
C LEU A 149 16.44 19.35 2.27
N PRO A 150 16.16 18.64 3.38
CA PRO A 150 16.48 19.14 4.71
C PRO A 150 18.00 19.31 4.85
N ALA A 151 18.42 20.18 5.76
CA ALA A 151 19.83 20.28 6.12
C ALA A 151 20.33 18.97 6.71
N ASP A 152 21.63 18.71 6.58
CA ASP A 152 22.25 17.53 7.20
C ASP A 152 22.01 17.55 8.72
N PRO A 153 21.71 16.38 9.32
CA PRO A 153 21.50 16.31 10.76
C PRO A 153 22.79 16.66 11.49
N VAL A 154 22.68 17.47 12.53
CA VAL A 154 23.82 17.76 13.42
C VAL A 154 24.00 16.56 14.36
N ILE A 155 25.04 15.76 14.11
CA ILE A 155 25.34 14.58 14.92
C ILE A 155 25.83 15.04 16.30
N THR A 156 25.03 14.81 17.34
CA THR A 156 25.36 15.16 18.72
C THR A 156 26.24 14.10 19.38
N ALA A 157 26.80 14.42 20.55
CA ALA A 157 27.48 13.41 21.38
C ALA A 157 26.52 12.31 21.86
N ALA A 158 25.24 12.64 22.09
CA ALA A 158 24.22 11.68 22.49
C ALA A 158 23.87 10.70 21.35
N ASP A 159 23.79 11.19 20.11
CA ASP A 159 23.55 10.33 18.94
C ASP A 159 24.69 9.30 18.74
N ARG A 160 25.94 9.74 18.92
CA ARG A 160 27.12 8.85 18.89
C ARG A 160 27.05 7.78 19.97
N ALA A 161 26.81 8.17 21.22
CA ALA A 161 26.71 7.22 22.33
C ALA A 161 25.52 6.23 22.15
N ALA A 162 24.40 6.70 21.62
CA ALA A 162 23.25 5.84 21.34
C ALA A 162 23.54 4.83 20.22
N PHE A 163 24.28 5.23 19.18
CA PHE A 163 24.71 4.32 18.13
C PHE A 163 25.67 3.24 18.68
N GLU A 164 26.72 3.64 19.40
CA GLU A 164 27.72 2.71 19.97
C GLU A 164 27.09 1.70 20.95
N ASN A 165 26.10 2.12 21.74
CA ASN A 165 25.40 1.23 22.67
C ASN A 165 24.46 0.21 21.99
N ASN A 166 24.09 0.43 20.73
CA ASN A 166 23.26 -0.50 19.95
C ASN A 166 24.09 -1.50 19.11
N GLU A 167 25.43 -1.42 19.14
CA GLU A 167 26.35 -2.38 18.49
C GLU A 167 26.84 -3.50 19.43
N VAL A 168 26.04 -3.90 20.43
CA VAL A 168 26.35 -5.02 21.35
C VAL A 168 25.48 -6.25 21.08
#